data_AF-A0A928JX93-F1
#
_entry.id   AF-A0A928JX93-F1
#
_cell.length_a   1.000
_cell.length_b   1.000
_cell.length_c   1.000
_cell.angle_alpha   90.00
_cell.angle_beta   90.00
_cell.angle_gamma   90.00
#
_symmetry.space_group_name_H-M   'P 1'
#
loop_
_entity.id
_entity.type
_entity.pdbx_description
1 polymer ?
#
loop_
_entity_poly.entity_id
_entity_poly.type
_entity_poly.pdbx_seq_one_letter_code
_entity_poly.pdbx_strand_id
1 'polypeptide(L)'
;MPTYVIVIIIVSILLLGIIVFPLINRYQFKRLPFDQQIRILMKQAKGLIFFKNISYGSKGTLIYIKNKRKILTYPWVLVDGKMLCTKENPFERWDYPENHPELSDDEKKQAVEELEKFNEKSIVKIYLSD
;
A
#
# COMPACT_ATOMS: atom_id res chain seq x y z
N MET A 1 9.43 43.26 -20.95
CA MET A 1 8.84 41.91 -21.10
C MET A 1 7.34 42.06 -20.88
N PRO A 2 6.49 41.68 -21.83
CA PRO A 2 5.06 41.94 -21.72
C PRO A 2 4.40 41.03 -20.67
N THR A 3 3.38 41.54 -19.97
CA THR A 3 2.78 40.93 -18.78
C THR A 3 2.30 39.50 -19.00
N TYR A 4 1.81 39.18 -20.20
CA TYR A 4 1.36 37.83 -20.55
C TYR A 4 2.49 36.79 -20.54
N VAL A 5 3.74 37.17 -20.89
CA VAL A 5 4.90 36.26 -20.86
C VAL A 5 5.23 35.88 -19.43
N ILE A 6 5.16 36.83 -18.50
CA ILE A 6 5.41 36.58 -17.07
C ILE A 6 4.35 35.61 -16.51
N VAL A 7 3.08 35.80 -16.85
CA VAL A 7 1.99 34.91 -16.42
C VAL A 7 2.18 33.49 -16.96
N ILE A 8 2.54 33.33 -18.24
CA ILE A 8 2.78 32.01 -18.85
C ILE A 8 3.94 31.29 -18.18
N ILE A 9 5.02 32.01 -17.85
CA ILE A 9 6.18 31.43 -17.13
C ILE A 9 5.75 30.94 -15.75
N ILE A 10 5.02 31.74 -14.98
CA ILE A 10 4.56 31.36 -13.63
C ILE A 10 3.66 30.12 -13.69
N VAL A 11 2.68 30.11 -14.61
CA VAL A 11 1.77 28.97 -14.78
C VAL A 11 2.55 27.70 -15.17
N SER A 12 3.53 27.83 -16.05
CA SER A 12 4.37 26.71 -16.49
C SER A 12 5.19 26.13 -15.34
N ILE A 13 5.78 26.98 -14.48
CA ILE A 13 6.53 26.55 -13.29
C ILE A 13 5.60 25.84 -12.30
N LEU A 14 4.40 26.37 -12.06
CA LEU A 14 3.41 25.74 -11.16
C LEU A 14 2.98 24.36 -11.67
N LEU A 15 2.65 24.24 -12.96
CA LEU A 15 2.28 22.97 -13.58
C LEU A 15 3.42 21.94 -13.50
N LEU A 16 4.65 22.39 -13.74
CA LEU A 16 5.83 21.54 -13.65
C LEU A 16 6.07 21.07 -12.21
N GLY A 17 5.87 21.94 -11.22
CA GLY A 17 5.92 21.58 -9.80
C GLY A 17 4.88 20.53 -9.40
N ILE A 18 3.64 20.67 -9.88
CA ILE A 18 2.54 19.73 -9.62
C ILE A 18 2.85 18.33 -10.17
N ILE A 19 3.61 18.23 -11.27
CA ILE A 19 3.97 16.94 -11.90
C ILE A 19 5.25 16.37 -11.29
N VAL A 20 6.30 17.19 -11.14
CA VAL A 20 7.63 16.73 -10.71
C VAL A 20 7.64 16.34 -9.24
N PHE A 21 6.96 17.09 -8.38
CA PHE A 21 6.93 16.81 -6.95
C PHE A 21 6.37 15.41 -6.60
N PRO A 22 5.20 14.97 -7.11
CA PRO A 22 4.70 13.63 -6.84
C PRO A 22 5.56 12.52 -7.46
N LEU A 23 6.20 12.77 -8.62
CA LEU A 23 7.14 11.83 -9.23
C LEU A 23 8.34 11.58 -8.31
N ILE A 24 8.96 12.64 -7.81
CA ILE A 24 10.10 12.54 -6.88
C ILE A 24 9.66 11.85 -5.58
N ASN A 25 8.52 12.23 -5.01
CA ASN A 25 8.03 11.62 -3.77
C ASN A 25 7.77 10.11 -3.93
N ARG A 26 7.14 9.69 -5.04
CA ARG A 26 6.92 8.27 -5.34
C ARG A 26 8.24 7.52 -5.52
N TYR A 27 9.22 8.14 -6.17
CA TYR A 27 10.53 7.55 -6.37
C TYR A 27 11.31 7.40 -5.06
N GLN A 28 11.32 8.43 -4.21
CA GLN A 28 11.93 8.37 -2.88
C GLN A 28 11.25 7.32 -2.02
N PHE A 29 9.92 7.27 -1.99
CA PHE A 29 9.17 6.29 -1.21
C PHE A 29 9.58 4.85 -1.54
N LYS A 30 9.70 4.51 -2.83
CA LYS A 30 10.12 3.15 -3.27
C LYS A 30 11.55 2.78 -2.85
N ARG A 31 12.41 3.76 -2.57
CA ARG A 31 13.80 3.55 -2.15
C ARG A 31 13.96 3.46 -0.62
N LEU A 32 12.92 3.77 0.14
CA LEU A 32 12.96 3.67 1.60
C LEU A 32 12.99 2.19 2.03
N PRO A 33 13.61 1.86 3.18
CA PRO A 33 13.45 0.56 3.80
C PRO A 33 11.97 0.22 4.03
N PHE A 34 11.64 -1.07 3.98
CA PHE A 34 10.27 -1.57 4.08
C PHE A 34 9.53 -1.06 5.34
N ASP A 35 10.20 -1.06 6.49
CA ASP A 35 9.62 -0.58 7.76
C ASP A 35 9.30 0.93 7.74
N GLN A 36 10.07 1.72 6.99
CA GLN A 36 9.79 3.15 6.82
C GLN A 36 8.61 3.37 5.88
N GLN A 37 8.50 2.58 4.82
CA GLN A 37 7.34 2.61 3.92
C GLN A 37 6.05 2.28 4.69
N ILE A 38 6.07 1.23 5.51
CA ILE A 38 4.97 0.87 6.40
C ILE A 38 4.59 2.04 7.32
N ARG A 39 5.55 2.64 8.02
CA ARG A 39 5.26 3.75 8.95
C ARG A 39 4.64 4.96 8.25
N ILE A 40 5.07 5.28 7.03
CA ILE A 40 4.48 6.35 6.24
C ILE A 40 3.03 6.00 5.86
N LEU A 41 2.78 4.79 5.38
CA LEU A 41 1.42 4.33 5.05
C LEU A 41 0.50 4.32 6.27
N MET A 42 0.99 3.87 7.42
CA MET A 42 0.26 3.93 8.68
C MET A 42 -0.08 5.38 9.08
N LYS A 43 0.86 6.32 8.95
CA LYS A 43 0.58 7.75 9.21
C LYS A 43 -0.47 8.32 8.27
N GLN A 44 -0.51 7.85 7.01
CA GLN A 44 -1.50 8.25 6.03
C GLN A 44 -2.89 7.65 6.29
N ALA A 45 -2.98 6.50 6.98
CA ALA A 45 -4.23 5.87 7.37
C ALA A 45 -4.97 6.70 8.43
N LYS A 46 -5.70 7.74 7.98
CA LYS A 46 -6.58 8.59 8.79
C LYS A 46 -7.90 7.88 9.12
N GLY A 47 -7.83 6.71 9.76
CA GLY A 47 -9.01 5.88 10.07
C GLY A 47 -9.61 5.14 8.87
N LEU A 48 -8.92 5.19 7.72
CA LEU A 48 -9.31 4.45 6.52
C LEU A 48 -8.72 3.05 6.56
N ILE A 49 -9.56 2.08 6.21
CA ILE A 49 -9.18 0.70 5.98
C ILE A 49 -8.86 0.55 4.50
N PHE A 50 -7.66 0.05 4.17
CA PHE A 50 -7.33 -0.23 2.78
C PHE A 50 -6.18 -1.22 2.65
N PHE A 51 -6.13 -1.83 1.47
CA PHE A 51 -5.01 -2.62 1.01
C PHE A 51 -4.04 -1.79 0.18
N LYS A 52 -2.74 -1.99 0.41
CA LYS A 52 -1.67 -1.39 -0.41
C LYS A 52 -0.65 -2.45 -0.79
N ASN A 53 -0.43 -2.61 -2.10
CA ASN A 53 0.61 -3.48 -2.59
C ASN A 53 1.96 -2.74 -2.67
N ILE A 54 3.00 -3.33 -2.08
CA ILE A 54 4.39 -2.94 -2.25
C ILE A 54 5.10 -4.07 -3.00
N SER A 55 5.35 -3.86 -4.29
CA SER A 55 5.95 -4.86 -5.18
C SER A 55 7.39 -4.53 -5.57
N TYR A 56 8.21 -5.58 -5.66
CA TYR A 56 9.58 -5.56 -6.15
C TYR A 56 9.77 -6.70 -7.15
N GLY A 57 9.41 -6.45 -8.42
CA GLY A 57 9.50 -7.46 -9.48
C GLY A 57 8.51 -8.60 -9.27
N SER A 58 9.01 -9.83 -9.17
CA SER A 58 8.23 -11.07 -9.02
C SER A 58 7.84 -11.38 -7.58
N LYS A 59 8.13 -10.50 -6.61
CA LYS A 59 7.72 -10.66 -5.21
C LYS A 59 7.26 -9.34 -4.62
N GLY A 60 6.56 -9.40 -3.51
CA GLY A 60 6.16 -8.21 -2.78
C GLY A 60 5.40 -8.53 -1.53
N THR A 61 4.81 -7.49 -0.96
CA THR A 61 3.96 -7.62 0.21
C THR A 61 2.72 -6.79 -0.02
N LEU A 62 1.56 -7.44 0.04
CA LEU A 62 0.29 -6.75 0.15
C LEU A 62 0.08 -6.43 1.63
N ILE A 63 -0.25 -5.18 1.93
CA ILE A 63 -0.38 -4.70 3.30
C ILE A 63 -1.82 -4.27 3.51
N TYR A 64 -2.48 -4.89 4.47
CA TYR A 64 -3.76 -4.44 4.99
C TYR A 64 -3.52 -3.49 6.13
N ILE A 65 -4.08 -2.28 6.03
CA ILE A 65 -4.00 -1.27 7.08
C ILE A 65 -5.40 -1.04 7.60
N LYS A 66 -5.66 -1.48 8.83
CA LYS A 66 -6.93 -1.20 9.50
C LYS A 66 -6.91 0.19 10.15
N ASN A 67 -5.81 0.52 10.83
CA ASN A 67 -5.60 1.83 11.44
C ASN A 67 -4.10 2.08 11.70
N LYS A 68 -3.77 3.22 12.34
CA LYS A 68 -2.39 3.61 12.68
C LYS A 68 -1.63 2.61 13.58
N ARG A 69 -2.29 1.61 14.17
CA ARG A 69 -1.72 0.65 15.13
C ARG A 69 -1.93 -0.81 14.75
N LYS A 70 -2.68 -1.10 13.68
CA LYS A 70 -3.04 -2.47 13.27
C LYS A 70 -2.79 -2.65 11.79
N ILE A 71 -1.79 -3.49 11.46
CA ILE A 71 -1.48 -3.87 10.08
C ILE A 71 -1.28 -5.38 9.94
N LEU A 72 -1.71 -5.91 8.80
CA LEU A 72 -1.39 -7.26 8.35
C LEU A 72 -0.60 -7.19 7.06
N THR A 73 0.33 -8.11 6.92
CA THR A 73 1.21 -8.25 5.79
C THR A 73 1.00 -9.64 5.18
N TYR A 74 0.87 -9.63 3.86
CA TYR A 74 0.66 -10.80 3.02
C TYR A 74 1.86 -10.83 2.07
N PRO A 75 3.01 -11.40 2.49
CA PRO A 75 4.13 -11.60 1.60
C PRO A 75 3.68 -12.52 0.47
N TRP A 76 4.00 -12.16 -0.77
CA TRP A 76 3.59 -12.91 -1.94
C TRP A 76 4.71 -13.05 -2.96
N VAL A 77 4.63 -14.12 -3.75
CA VAL A 77 5.46 -14.39 -4.92
C VAL A 77 4.58 -14.54 -6.16
N LEU A 78 5.09 -14.11 -7.31
CA LEU A 78 4.39 -14.20 -8.58
C LEU A 78 4.62 -15.59 -9.18
N VAL A 79 3.55 -16.38 -9.26
CA VAL A 79 3.55 -17.73 -9.85
C VAL A 79 2.43 -17.76 -10.89
N ASP A 80 2.77 -18.04 -12.15
CA ASP A 80 1.80 -18.13 -13.27
C ASP A 80 0.87 -16.91 -13.39
N GLY A 81 1.41 -15.70 -13.16
CA GLY A 81 0.66 -14.45 -13.20
C GLY A 81 -0.23 -14.19 -11.98
N LYS A 82 -0.20 -15.05 -10.97
CA LYS A 82 -0.94 -14.93 -9.71
C LYS A 82 0.00 -14.54 -8.58
N MET A 83 -0.44 -13.65 -7.70
CA MET A 83 0.29 -13.32 -6.48
C MET A 83 -0.08 -14.34 -5.40
N LEU A 84 0.77 -15.34 -5.18
CA LEU A 84 0.54 -16.37 -4.17
C LEU A 84 1.12 -15.91 -2.84
N CYS A 85 0.26 -15.78 -1.83
CA CYS A 85 0.67 -15.49 -0.46
C CYS A 85 1.48 -16.65 0.09
N THR A 86 2.63 -16.36 0.71
CA THR A 86 3.54 -17.36 1.28
C THR A 86 3.38 -17.50 2.80
N LYS A 87 2.44 -16.77 3.40
CA LYS A 87 2.14 -16.82 4.84
C LYS A 87 1.06 -17.86 5.07
N GLU A 88 1.36 -18.88 5.87
CA GLU A 88 0.45 -20.02 6.16
C GLU A 88 -0.87 -19.55 6.79
N ASN A 89 -0.82 -18.81 7.92
CA ASN A 89 -2.01 -18.26 8.56
C ASN A 89 -2.05 -16.73 8.48
N PRO A 90 -2.52 -16.16 7.36
CA PRO A 90 -2.46 -14.72 7.13
C PRO A 90 -3.38 -13.89 8.03
N PHE A 91 -4.35 -14.53 8.71
CA PHE A 91 -5.33 -13.88 9.59
C PHE A 91 -5.19 -14.27 11.07
N GLU A 92 -4.11 -14.94 11.47
CA GLU A 92 -3.94 -15.39 12.85
C GLU A 92 -3.61 -14.23 13.79
N ARG A 93 -2.52 -13.51 13.49
CA ARG A 93 -2.00 -12.42 14.30
C ARG A 93 -1.71 -11.19 13.48
N TRP A 94 -1.92 -10.04 14.09
CA TRP A 94 -1.49 -8.76 13.56
C TRP A 94 0.03 -8.74 13.43
N ASP A 95 0.57 -8.25 12.30
CA ASP A 95 2.02 -8.07 12.13
C ASP A 95 2.52 -6.79 12.83
N TYR A 96 1.60 -5.92 13.23
CA TYR A 96 1.84 -4.78 14.12
C TYR A 96 0.56 -4.50 14.90
N PRO A 97 0.62 -4.18 16.20
CA PRO A 97 1.81 -3.78 16.97
C PRO A 97 2.75 -4.95 17.30
N GLU A 98 3.95 -4.66 17.79
CA GLU A 98 5.05 -5.62 18.09
C GLU A 98 4.63 -6.77 19.01
N ASN A 99 3.56 -6.61 19.78
CA ASN A 99 3.00 -7.65 20.63
C ASN A 99 2.18 -8.70 19.86
N HIS A 100 2.03 -8.55 18.54
CA HIS A 100 1.37 -9.49 17.63
C HIS A 100 0.05 -10.09 18.17
N PRO A 101 -0.93 -9.25 18.56
CA PRO A 101 -2.19 -9.75 19.11
C PRO A 101 -2.94 -10.55 18.05
N GLU A 102 -3.72 -11.51 18.51
CA GLU A 102 -4.62 -12.28 17.66
C GLU A 102 -5.73 -11.39 17.09
N LEU A 103 -6.21 -11.74 15.90
CA LEU A 103 -7.37 -11.09 15.31
C LEU A 103 -8.65 -11.63 15.95
N SER A 104 -9.57 -10.74 16.33
CA SER A 104 -10.93 -11.16 16.66
C SER A 104 -11.67 -11.64 15.40
N ASP A 105 -12.74 -12.41 15.59
CA ASP A 105 -13.49 -12.98 14.47
C ASP A 105 -14.09 -11.91 13.54
N ASP A 106 -14.53 -10.79 14.11
CA ASP A 106 -15.00 -9.63 13.33
C ASP A 106 -13.87 -9.01 12.49
N GLU A 107 -12.64 -8.96 13.04
CA GLU A 107 -11.47 -8.46 12.31
C GLU A 107 -11.08 -9.38 11.17
N LYS A 108 -11.18 -10.69 11.37
CA LYS A 108 -10.94 -11.69 10.32
C LYS A 108 -11.96 -11.54 9.20
N LYS A 109 -13.25 -11.50 9.52
CA LYS A 109 -14.33 -11.30 8.53
C LYS A 109 -14.12 -10.03 7.72
N GLN A 110 -13.84 -8.91 8.40
CA GLN A 110 -13.59 -7.64 7.73
C GLN A 110 -12.36 -7.69 6.81
N ALA A 111 -11.27 -8.34 7.25
CA ALA A 111 -10.06 -8.46 6.43
C ALA A 111 -10.30 -9.33 5.18
N VAL A 112 -11.11 -10.40 5.29
CA VAL A 112 -11.51 -11.25 4.16
C VAL A 112 -12.38 -10.46 3.17
N GLU A 113 -13.43 -9.77 3.63
CA GLU A 113 -14.29 -8.97 2.76
C GLU A 113 -13.51 -7.87 2.01
N GLU A 114 -12.59 -7.19 2.69
CA GLU A 114 -11.76 -6.16 2.06
C GLU A 114 -10.76 -6.78 1.07
N LEU A 115 -10.30 -8.00 1.30
CA LEU A 115 -9.42 -8.71 0.39
C LEU A 115 -10.15 -9.13 -0.88
N GLU A 116 -11.39 -9.59 -0.76
CA GLU A 116 -12.27 -9.89 -1.89
C GLU A 116 -12.53 -8.64 -2.73
N LYS A 117 -12.91 -7.52 -2.09
CA LYS A 117 -13.08 -6.22 -2.77
C LYS A 117 -11.80 -5.76 -3.47
N PHE A 118 -10.64 -6.01 -2.87
CA PHE A 118 -9.35 -5.72 -3.50
C PHE A 118 -9.16 -6.59 -4.76
N ASN A 119 -9.42 -7.89 -4.68
CA ASN A 119 -9.27 -8.84 -5.79
C ASN A 119 -10.27 -8.61 -6.93
N GLU A 120 -11.47 -8.09 -6.65
CA GLU A 120 -12.44 -7.72 -7.68
C GLU A 120 -12.00 -6.49 -8.48
N LYS A 121 -11.42 -5.50 -7.80
CA LYS A 121 -11.00 -4.22 -8.42
C LYS A 121 -9.60 -4.28 -9.02
N SER A 122 -8.73 -5.13 -8.48
CA SER A 122 -7.34 -5.22 -8.89
C SER A 122 -7.18 -6.15 -10.09
N ILE A 123 -6.39 -5.71 -11.07
CA ILE A 123 -5.97 -6.54 -12.22
C ILE A 123 -5.16 -7.74 -11.74
N VAL A 124 -4.40 -7.56 -10.65
CA VAL A 124 -3.60 -8.64 -10.05
C VAL A 124 -4.28 -9.12 -8.77
N LYS A 125 -4.61 -10.40 -8.75
CA LYS A 125 -5.31 -11.07 -7.65
C LYS A 125 -4.30 -11.71 -6.71
N ILE A 126 -4.55 -11.57 -5.41
CA ILE A 126 -3.84 -12.35 -4.40
C ILE A 126 -4.60 -13.64 -4.12
N TYR A 127 -3.85 -14.72 -4.02
CA TYR A 127 -4.35 -16.02 -3.62
C TYR A 127 -3.69 -16.39 -2.31
N LEU A 128 -4.50 -16.78 -1.34
CA LEU A 128 -4.00 -17.32 -0.09
C LEU A 128 -3.61 -18.78 -0.32
N SER A 129 -2.53 -19.22 0.29
CA SER A 129 -2.21 -20.65 0.36
C SER A 129 -3.25 -21.33 1.24
N ASP A 130 -3.88 -22.39 0.72
CA ASP A 130 -4.77 -23.27 1.48
C ASP A 130 -4.00 -24.10 2.52
#